data_AF-A0A495A856-F1
#
_entry.id   AF-A0A495A856-F1
#
_cell.length_a   1.000
_cell.length_b   1.000
_cell.length_c   1.000
_cell.angle_alpha   90.00
_cell.angle_beta   90.00
_cell.angle_gamma   90.00
#
_symmetry.space_group_name_H-M   'P 1'
#
loop_
_entity.id
_entity.type
_entity.pdbx_description
1 polymer ?
#
loop_
_entity_poly.entity_id
_entity_poly.type
_entity_poly.pdbx_seq_one_letter_code
_entity_poly.pdbx_strand_id
1 'polypeptide(L)'
;MATTETPTEKLERRKAESARDASPKKPQDHKTKKASPDTEGFVPVEYEGATIRVQADLDPATDFELLDAIGKLEEGAASGLGNLVRMVTAPGDFPVLMNACRNARGKVDPETLAGFIPVALEAGGLGNS
;
A
#
# COMPACT_ATOMS: atom_id res chain seq x y z
N MET A 1 -66.29 -25.49 -2.68
CA MET A 1 -66.16 -24.28 -1.83
C MET A 1 -64.68 -24.05 -1.64
N ALA A 2 -64.10 -23.07 -2.35
CA ALA A 2 -62.67 -22.81 -2.35
C ALA A 2 -62.42 -21.54 -1.51
N THR A 3 -61.65 -21.68 -0.44
CA THR A 3 -61.22 -20.60 0.45
C THR A 3 -60.16 -19.73 -0.24
N THR A 4 -60.46 -18.45 -0.39
CA THR A 4 -59.58 -17.43 -0.96
C THR A 4 -58.55 -17.01 0.08
N GLU A 5 -57.28 -17.37 -0.12
CA GLU A 5 -56.17 -16.93 0.75
C GLU A 5 -55.75 -15.49 0.39
N THR A 6 -55.72 -14.61 1.38
CA THR A 6 -55.34 -13.20 1.26
C THR A 6 -53.81 -12.98 1.18
N PRO A 7 -53.32 -11.96 0.45
CA PRO A 7 -51.89 -11.78 0.13
C PRO A 7 -50.95 -11.51 1.31
N THR A 8 -51.46 -11.29 2.52
CA THR A 8 -50.66 -11.00 3.72
C THR A 8 -49.90 -12.23 4.23
N GLU A 9 -50.41 -13.44 4.01
CA GLU A 9 -49.79 -14.67 4.55
C GLU A 9 -48.52 -15.11 3.79
N LYS A 10 -48.33 -14.63 2.55
CA LYS A 10 -47.11 -14.91 1.76
C LYS A 10 -45.87 -14.17 2.23
N LEU A 11 -46.03 -13.06 2.96
CA LEU A 11 -44.91 -12.21 3.36
C LEU A 11 -44.21 -12.70 4.64
N GLU A 12 -44.93 -13.36 5.54
CA GLU A 12 -44.37 -13.84 6.81
C GLU A 12 -43.58 -15.15 6.68
N ARG A 13 -43.93 -16.03 5.73
CA ARG A 13 -43.15 -17.27 5.50
C ARG A 13 -41.76 -17.03 4.92
N ARG A 14 -41.53 -15.94 4.17
CA ARG A 14 -40.18 -15.59 3.67
C ARG A 14 -39.26 -15.02 4.76
N LYS A 15 -39.80 -14.54 5.88
CA LYS A 15 -38.99 -14.04 7.00
C LYS A 15 -38.48 -15.14 7.93
N ALA A 16 -39.10 -16.32 7.93
CA ALA A 16 -38.72 -17.42 8.81
C ALA A 16 -37.62 -18.34 8.22
N GLU A 17 -37.39 -18.32 6.91
CA GLU A 17 -36.36 -19.15 6.26
C GLU A 17 -34.98 -18.48 6.18
N SER A 18 -34.91 -17.17 6.39
CA SER A 18 -33.66 -16.41 6.35
C SER A 18 -32.91 -16.32 7.69
N ALA A 19 -33.35 -17.07 8.70
CA ALA A 19 -32.83 -17.00 10.08
C ALA A 19 -32.05 -18.26 10.53
N ARG A 20 -31.72 -19.19 9.62
CA ARG A 20 -30.97 -20.43 9.96
C ARG A 20 -29.55 -20.53 9.41
N ASP A 21 -29.03 -19.48 8.78
CA ASP A 21 -27.62 -19.41 8.35
C ASP A 21 -26.92 -18.20 8.97
N ALA A 22 -27.07 -18.03 10.28
CA ALA A 22 -26.19 -17.19 11.07
C ALA A 22 -25.04 -18.06 11.62
N SER A 23 -24.30 -18.69 10.71
CA SER A 23 -22.93 -19.08 11.03
C SER A 23 -22.17 -17.78 11.28
N PRO A 24 -21.53 -17.56 12.45
CA PRO A 24 -20.72 -16.37 12.64
C PRO A 24 -19.61 -16.43 11.60
N LYS A 25 -19.73 -15.58 10.56
CA LYS A 25 -18.63 -15.32 9.65
C LYS A 25 -17.49 -14.84 10.53
N LYS A 26 -16.48 -15.69 10.72
CA LYS A 26 -15.20 -15.29 11.30
C LYS A 26 -14.83 -13.93 10.70
N PRO A 27 -14.30 -12.97 11.49
CA PRO A 27 -13.77 -11.74 10.91
C PRO A 27 -12.86 -12.19 9.79
N GLN A 28 -13.24 -11.84 8.57
CA GLN A 28 -12.44 -12.12 7.40
C GLN A 28 -11.10 -11.46 7.73
N ASP A 29 -10.08 -12.29 7.89
CA ASP A 29 -8.71 -11.83 8.11
C ASP A 29 -8.40 -11.04 6.84
N HIS A 30 -8.68 -9.74 6.88
CA HIS A 30 -8.26 -8.78 5.88
C HIS A 30 -6.75 -8.68 6.06
N LYS A 31 -6.03 -9.73 5.69
CA LYS A 31 -4.65 -9.58 5.26
C LYS A 31 -4.72 -8.52 4.19
N THR A 32 -4.27 -7.32 4.54
CA THR A 32 -4.10 -6.21 3.62
C THR A 32 -3.39 -6.78 2.40
N LYS A 33 -4.12 -6.96 1.29
CA LYS A 33 -3.50 -7.46 0.07
C LYS A 33 -2.46 -6.40 -0.27
N LYS A 34 -1.17 -6.73 -0.17
CA LYS A 34 -0.11 -5.89 -0.74
C LYS A 34 -0.56 -5.54 -2.16
N ALA A 35 -0.63 -4.25 -2.45
CA ALA A 35 -1.09 -3.79 -3.75
C ALA A 35 -0.26 -4.48 -4.83
N SER A 36 -0.93 -5.00 -5.87
CA SER A 36 -0.23 -5.63 -6.98
C SER A 36 0.47 -4.55 -7.82
N PRO A 37 1.65 -4.85 -8.40
CA PRO A 37 2.31 -3.92 -9.29
C PRO A 37 1.44 -3.61 -10.51
N ASP A 38 1.56 -2.39 -11.00
CA ASP A 38 0.96 -1.94 -12.26
C ASP A 38 1.66 -2.56 -13.48
N THR A 39 1.19 -2.22 -14.68
CA THR A 39 1.77 -2.72 -15.94
C THR A 39 3.19 -2.26 -16.19
N GLU A 40 3.66 -1.24 -15.48
CA GLU A 40 5.01 -0.71 -15.54
C GLU A 40 5.92 -1.31 -14.46
N GLY A 41 5.39 -2.17 -13.59
CA GLY A 41 6.13 -2.83 -12.52
C GLY A 41 6.24 -2.00 -11.24
N PHE A 42 5.32 -1.06 -10.99
CA PHE A 42 5.32 -0.25 -9.78
C PHE A 42 4.13 -0.56 -8.85
N VAL A 43 4.37 -0.56 -7.54
CA VAL A 43 3.37 -0.69 -6.48
C VAL A 43 2.98 0.71 -5.97
N PRO A 44 1.69 1.07 -5.93
CA PRO A 44 1.26 2.32 -5.32
C PRO A 44 1.35 2.24 -3.79
N VAL A 45 1.94 3.26 -3.18
CA VAL A 45 2.13 3.41 -1.73
C VAL A 45 1.59 4.77 -1.29
N GLU A 46 0.79 4.80 -0.23
CA GLU A 46 0.39 6.06 0.41
C GLU A 46 1.45 6.50 1.41
N TYR A 47 1.96 7.72 1.23
CA TYR A 47 2.96 8.33 2.12
C TYR A 47 2.72 9.83 2.26
N GLU A 48 2.62 10.32 3.50
CA GLU A 48 2.38 11.75 3.80
C GLU A 48 1.19 12.36 3.01
N GLY A 49 0.12 11.59 2.82
CA GLY A 49 -1.07 12.01 2.09
C GLY A 49 -0.93 12.07 0.56
N ALA A 50 0.19 11.59 0.01
CA ALA A 50 0.40 11.42 -1.42
C ALA A 50 0.47 9.92 -1.79
N THR A 51 0.02 9.58 -3.00
CA THR A 51 0.24 8.25 -3.58
C THR A 51 1.51 8.29 -4.41
N ILE A 52 2.50 7.48 -4.03
CA ILE A 52 3.80 7.37 -4.69
C ILE A 52 3.95 5.95 -5.23
N ARG A 53 4.31 5.82 -6.51
CA ARG A 53 4.61 4.52 -7.12
C ARG A 53 6.04 4.12 -6.84
N VAL A 54 6.21 2.91 -6.33
CA VAL A 54 7.48 2.32 -5.92
C VAL A 54 7.80 1.11 -6.78
N GLN A 55 9.05 0.96 -7.20
CA GLN A 55 9.48 -0.18 -8.00
C GLN A 55 9.17 -1.50 -7.27
N ALA A 56 8.48 -2.41 -7.94
CA ALA A 56 8.25 -3.76 -7.45
C ALA A 56 9.49 -4.63 -7.67
N ASP A 57 9.60 -5.71 -6.90
CA ASP A 57 10.62 -6.74 -7.05
C ASP A 57 12.05 -6.18 -7.06
N LEU A 58 12.33 -5.24 -6.15
CA LEU A 58 13.67 -4.71 -5.94
C LEU A 58 14.60 -5.86 -5.55
N ASP A 59 15.63 -6.08 -6.37
CA ASP A 59 16.61 -7.14 -6.14
C ASP A 59 18.03 -6.55 -6.05
N PRO A 60 18.57 -6.35 -4.84
CA PRO A 60 19.89 -5.77 -4.64
C PRO A 60 21.01 -6.72 -5.09
N ALA A 61 20.71 -8.01 -5.36
CA ALA A 61 21.70 -8.93 -5.90
C ALA A 61 21.95 -8.70 -7.40
N THR A 62 20.98 -8.11 -8.10
CA THR A 62 21.09 -7.77 -9.52
C THR A 62 21.26 -6.26 -9.75
N ASP A 63 20.82 -5.43 -8.80
CA ASP A 63 20.98 -3.98 -8.81
C ASP A 63 22.08 -3.50 -7.83
N PHE A 64 23.30 -3.36 -8.37
CA PHE A 64 24.45 -2.86 -7.62
C PHE A 64 24.32 -1.39 -7.19
N GLU A 65 23.56 -0.57 -7.91
CA GLU A 65 23.36 0.84 -7.56
C GLU A 65 22.44 0.96 -6.34
N LEU A 66 21.40 0.12 -6.29
CA LEU A 66 20.54 -0.02 -5.13
C LEU A 66 21.33 -0.47 -3.90
N LEU A 67 22.18 -1.50 -4.04
CA LEU A 67 23.01 -2.00 -2.94
C LEU A 67 23.99 -0.93 -2.42
N ASP A 68 24.68 -0.21 -3.32
CA ASP A 68 25.60 0.87 -2.97
C ASP A 68 24.87 2.03 -2.27
N ALA A 69 23.66 2.40 -2.73
CA ALA A 69 22.89 3.46 -2.09
C ALA A 69 22.37 3.07 -0.70
N ILE A 70 21.97 1.80 -0.51
CA ILE A 70 21.60 1.26 0.81
C ILE A 70 22.83 1.26 1.72
N GLY A 71 23.98 0.78 1.26
CA GLY A 71 25.23 0.78 2.05
C GLY A 71 25.65 2.19 2.48
N LYS A 72 25.58 3.17 1.57
CA LYS A 72 25.83 4.58 1.90
C LYS A 72 24.85 5.13 2.94
N LEU A 73 23.58 4.72 2.89
CA LEU A 73 22.60 5.11 3.90
C LEU A 73 22.95 4.52 5.27
N GLU A 74 23.36 3.25 5.34
CA GLU A 74 23.80 2.58 6.57
C GLU A 74 25.06 3.21 7.17
N GLU A 75 25.97 3.69 6.33
CA GLU A 75 27.16 4.46 6.74
C GLU A 75 26.84 5.90 7.17
N GLY A 76 25.58 6.33 7.07
CA GLY A 76 25.12 7.68 7.44
C GLY A 76 25.42 8.75 6.40
N ALA A 77 25.79 8.37 5.16
CA ALA A 77 26.03 9.31 4.08
C ALA A 77 24.71 9.85 3.52
N ALA A 78 24.40 11.12 3.81
CA ALA A 78 23.20 11.80 3.35
C ALA A 78 23.03 11.85 1.81
N SER A 79 24.12 11.70 1.06
CA SER A 79 24.09 11.59 -0.41
C SER A 79 23.40 10.31 -0.90
N GLY A 80 23.41 9.24 -0.10
CA GLY A 80 22.72 7.98 -0.41
C GLY A 80 21.19 8.12 -0.40
N LEU A 81 20.66 8.96 0.50
CA LEU A 81 19.22 9.15 0.71
C LEU A 81 18.50 9.57 -0.58
N GLY A 82 18.95 10.65 -1.21
CA GLY A 82 18.29 11.19 -2.40
C GLY A 82 18.42 10.28 -3.62
N ASN A 83 19.54 9.55 -3.74
CA ASN A 83 19.74 8.61 -4.84
C ASN A 83 18.85 7.38 -4.67
N LEU A 84 18.82 6.80 -3.47
CA LEU A 84 17.99 5.66 -3.13
C LEU A 84 16.51 5.94 -3.41
N VAL A 85 16.00 7.08 -2.94
CA VAL A 85 14.61 7.48 -3.18
C VAL A 85 14.31 7.60 -4.67
N ARG A 86 15.22 8.15 -5.48
CA ARG A 86 15.01 8.25 -6.94
C ARG A 86 14.95 6.90 -7.63
N MET A 87 15.77 5.94 -7.20
CA MET A 87 15.82 4.61 -7.82
C MET A 87 14.56 3.80 -7.49
N VAL A 88 14.08 3.91 -6.26
CA VAL A 88 12.91 3.13 -5.82
C VAL A 88 11.57 3.77 -6.22
N THR A 89 11.55 5.03 -6.67
CA THR A 89 10.31 5.72 -7.06
C THR A 89 10.15 5.82 -8.57
N ALA A 90 8.91 5.82 -9.04
CA ALA A 90 8.62 6.11 -10.43
C ALA A 90 9.15 7.53 -10.80
N PRO A 91 9.73 7.73 -12.00
CA PRO A 91 10.37 9.01 -12.37
C PRO A 91 9.47 10.25 -12.24
N GLY A 92 8.16 10.09 -12.46
CA GLY A 92 7.16 11.17 -12.34
C GLY A 92 6.74 11.48 -10.90
N ASP A 93 6.99 10.57 -9.97
CA ASP A 93 6.47 10.62 -8.61
C ASP A 93 7.51 11.17 -7.63
N PHE A 94 8.78 11.22 -8.01
CA PHE A 94 9.84 11.84 -7.21
C PHE A 94 9.52 13.31 -6.82
N PRO A 95 9.09 14.21 -7.73
CA PRO A 95 8.70 15.57 -7.35
C PRO A 95 7.48 15.61 -6.42
N VAL A 96 6.57 14.65 -6.56
CA VAL A 96 5.37 14.53 -5.71
C VAL A 96 5.79 14.19 -4.28
N LEU A 97 6.67 13.18 -4.13
CA LEU A 97 7.24 12.81 -2.85
C LEU A 97 8.04 13.97 -2.23
N MET A 98 8.89 14.65 -3.00
CA MET A 98 9.63 15.82 -2.52
C MET A 98 8.71 16.95 -2.04
N ASN A 99 7.51 17.07 -2.61
CA ASN A 99 6.52 18.04 -2.17
C ASN A 99 5.78 17.59 -0.90
N ALA A 100 5.45 16.31 -0.79
CA ALA A 100 4.84 15.72 0.39
C ALA A 100 5.76 15.80 1.62
N CYS A 101 7.07 15.62 1.45
CA CYS A 101 8.05 15.71 2.53
C CYS A 101 8.46 17.15 2.89
N ARG A 102 7.74 18.20 2.45
CA ARG A 102 8.09 19.59 2.81
C ARG A 102 7.56 19.96 4.19
N ASN A 103 8.42 20.53 5.02
CA ASN A 103 8.01 21.12 6.28
C ASN A 103 7.33 22.49 6.08
N ALA A 104 6.86 23.08 7.18
CA ALA A 104 6.20 24.39 7.20
C ALA A 104 7.06 25.55 6.63
N ARG A 105 8.38 25.37 6.48
CA ARG A 105 9.29 26.35 5.87
C ARG A 105 9.47 26.13 4.36
N GLY A 106 8.75 25.18 3.77
CA GLY A 106 8.81 24.82 2.36
C GLY A 106 10.10 24.09 1.97
N LYS A 107 10.88 23.59 2.93
CA LYS A 107 12.09 22.79 2.71
C LYS A 107 11.76 21.32 2.85
N VAL A 108 12.41 20.46 2.07
CA VAL A 108 12.33 19.02 2.25
C VAL A 108 12.90 18.67 3.62
N ASP A 109 12.10 17.99 4.43
CA ASP A 109 12.49 17.46 5.72
C ASP A 109 13.23 16.14 5.51
N PRO A 110 14.53 16.05 5.82
CA PRO A 110 15.31 14.82 5.63
C PRO A 110 14.80 13.66 6.48
N GLU A 111 14.19 13.92 7.64
CA GLU A 111 13.66 12.85 8.50
C GLU A 111 12.40 12.23 7.88
N THR A 112 11.48 13.05 7.40
CA THR A 112 10.31 12.59 6.64
C THR A 112 10.76 11.87 5.37
N LEU A 113 11.75 12.39 4.64
CA LEU A 113 12.25 11.70 3.46
C LEU A 113 12.91 10.35 3.79
N ALA A 114 13.66 10.27 4.89
CA ALA A 114 14.25 9.03 5.36
C ALA A 114 13.18 8.01 5.78
N GLY A 115 12.08 8.47 6.38
CA GLY A 115 10.94 7.64 6.76
C GLY A 115 10.24 6.95 5.59
N PHE A 116 10.37 7.47 4.36
CA PHE A 116 9.82 6.84 3.17
C PHE A 116 10.58 5.56 2.76
N ILE A 117 11.89 5.49 2.98
CA ILE A 117 12.74 4.38 2.54
C ILE A 117 12.25 3.01 3.04
N PRO A 118 12.02 2.80 4.34
CA PRO A 118 11.55 1.49 4.80
C PRO A 118 10.21 1.09 4.17
N VAL A 119 9.31 2.06 3.93
CA VAL A 119 8.03 1.82 3.26
C VAL A 119 8.26 1.39 1.80
N ALA A 120 9.16 2.08 1.09
CA ALA A 120 9.49 1.76 -0.29
C ALA A 120 10.16 0.39 -0.42
N LEU A 121 11.11 0.06 0.47
CA LEU A 121 11.77 -1.25 0.47
C LEU A 121 10.77 -2.36 0.81
N GLU A 122 9.86 -2.17 1.76
CA GLU A 122 8.80 -3.15 2.07
C GLU A 122 7.83 -3.39 0.91
N ALA A 123 7.43 -2.31 0.22
CA ALA A 123 6.58 -2.36 -0.95
C ALA A 123 7.28 -3.05 -2.13
N GLY A 124 8.58 -2.79 -2.32
CA GLY A 124 9.42 -3.41 -3.33
C GLY A 124 9.86 -4.84 -3.02
N GLY A 125 9.46 -5.41 -1.88
CA GLY A 125 9.74 -6.82 -1.53
C GLY A 125 11.00 -7.05 -0.70
N LEU A 126 11.70 -5.99 -0.27
CA LEU A 126 12.93 -6.04 0.55
C LEU A 126 12.70 -5.76 2.04
N GLY A 127 11.47 -5.47 2.46
CA GLY A 127 11.13 -5.36 3.88
C GLY A 127 11.06 -6.74 4.53
N ASN A 128 11.72 -6.90 5.68
CA ASN A 128 11.78 -8.14 6.47
C ASN A 128 10.43 -8.89 6.49
N SER A 129 10.44 -10.12 5.98
CA SER A 129 9.42 -11.14 6.27
C SER A 129 9.83 -11.94 7.50
#